data_AF-R1BIQ4-F1
#
_entry.id   AF-R1BIQ4-F1
#
_cell.length_a   1.000
_cell.length_b   1.000
_cell.length_c   1.000
_cell.angle_alpha   90.00
_cell.angle_beta   90.00
_cell.angle_gamma   90.00
#
_symmetry.space_group_name_H-M   'P 1'
#
loop_
_entity.id
_entity.type
_entity.pdbx_description
1 polymer ?
#
loop_
_entity_poly.entity_id
_entity_poly.type
_entity_poly.pdbx_seq_one_letter_code
_entity_poly.pdbx_strand_id
1 'polypeptide(L)'
;MPPRKRAADAVTEEDGKRFRSAIDEMAEEFVCPITQELPVDPVTAEDGRVYERSAIEAHIKGRSAEALKSPMTNEPMGPRLFPAVQVRNNIERMIKSGAIGGDKAAAWKQRIEEEKVVAKTRTEAEGGDAVAMSSLGFWYRDGKHGLQVDQKQAFEWFERAAELDDPRGLTACARILLEGRGVSVDTARGLVMLGQAIGQGSEQACYWMGRIHQRGCHGLKMDDKQVARWFRKMPGCSFKNGSADSRDNATKWLREHPSA
;
A
#
# COMPACT_ATOMS: atom_id res chain seq x y z
N MET A 1 -25.69 56.49 36.82
CA MET A 1 -26.07 55.47 35.82
C MET A 1 -25.09 54.31 35.93
N PRO A 2 -25.52 53.07 36.22
CA PRO A 2 -24.64 51.92 36.11
C PRO A 2 -24.52 51.48 34.63
N PRO A 3 -23.39 50.88 34.21
CA PRO A 3 -23.18 50.48 32.83
C PRO A 3 -24.01 49.23 32.50
N ARG A 4 -24.69 49.24 31.35
CA ARG A 4 -25.40 48.07 30.79
C ARG A 4 -24.37 47.00 30.41
N LYS A 5 -24.33 45.88 31.14
CA LYS A 5 -23.66 44.65 30.68
C LYS A 5 -24.38 44.17 29.41
N ARG A 6 -23.67 44.07 28.28
CA ARG A 6 -24.16 43.34 27.10
C ARG A 6 -24.24 41.86 27.50
N ALA A 7 -25.43 41.29 27.44
CA ALA A 7 -25.61 39.85 27.51
C ALA A 7 -24.91 39.25 26.28
N ALA A 8 -23.99 38.31 26.50
CA ALA A 8 -23.52 37.47 25.42
C ALA A 8 -24.68 36.53 25.06
N ASP A 9 -25.22 36.68 23.86
CA ASP A 9 -26.30 35.82 23.38
C ASP A 9 -25.80 34.36 23.37
N ALA A 10 -26.48 33.50 24.12
CA ALA A 10 -26.15 32.08 24.19
C ALA A 10 -26.46 31.44 22.84
N VAL A 11 -25.43 30.94 22.15
CA VAL A 11 -25.56 30.20 20.89
C VAL A 11 -26.50 29.02 21.11
N THR A 12 -27.60 28.96 20.34
CA THR A 12 -28.58 27.88 20.47
C THR A 12 -28.08 26.60 19.82
N GLU A 13 -28.65 25.45 20.20
CA GLU A 13 -28.29 24.16 19.60
C GLU A 13 -28.60 24.12 18.08
N GLU A 14 -29.63 24.85 17.64
CA GLU A 14 -29.95 25.01 16.22
C GLU A 14 -28.92 25.88 15.47
N ASP A 15 -28.44 26.96 16.07
CA ASP A 15 -27.36 27.79 15.51
C ASP A 15 -26.08 26.97 15.35
N GLY A 16 -25.79 26.11 16.33
CA GLY A 16 -24.66 25.17 16.28
C GLY A 16 -24.80 24.10 15.19
N LYS A 17 -26.02 23.69 14.82
CA LYS A 17 -26.28 22.74 13.72
C LYS A 17 -26.16 23.43 12.35
N ARG A 18 -26.72 24.62 12.19
CA ARG A 18 -26.60 25.43 10.95
C ARG A 18 -25.15 25.80 10.67
N PHE A 19 -24.40 26.20 11.70
CA PHE A 19 -22.99 26.51 11.57
C PHE A 19 -22.17 25.30 11.12
N ARG A 20 -22.43 24.11 11.69
CA ARG A 20 -21.79 22.86 11.24
C ARG A 20 -22.13 22.52 9.78
N SER A 21 -23.41 22.61 9.40
CA SER A 21 -23.85 22.37 8.02
C SER A 21 -23.20 23.31 7.01
N ALA A 22 -23.09 24.60 7.35
CA ALA A 22 -22.43 25.58 6.48
C ALA A 22 -20.93 25.30 6.34
N ILE A 23 -20.27 24.82 7.40
CA ILE A 23 -18.86 24.45 7.30
C ILE A 23 -18.66 23.14 6.53
N ASP A 24 -19.55 22.17 6.67
CA ASP A 24 -19.51 20.93 5.88
C ASP A 24 -19.67 21.24 4.37
N GLU A 25 -20.55 22.18 4.00
CA GLU A 25 -20.68 22.68 2.62
C GLU A 25 -19.39 23.38 2.14
N MET A 26 -18.74 24.20 2.98
CA MET A 26 -17.45 24.79 2.63
C MET A 26 -16.33 23.75 2.52
N ALA A 27 -16.41 22.64 3.25
CA ALA A 27 -15.46 21.54 3.14
C ALA A 27 -15.54 20.83 1.78
N GLU A 28 -16.69 20.85 1.11
CA GLU A 28 -16.86 20.27 -0.23
C GLU A 28 -15.99 20.95 -1.29
N GLU A 29 -15.65 22.23 -1.11
CA GLU A 29 -14.74 22.94 -2.02
C GLU A 29 -13.31 22.35 -2.02
N PHE A 30 -12.94 21.68 -0.92
CA PHE A 30 -11.62 21.07 -0.75
C PHE A 30 -11.59 19.58 -1.13
N VAL A 31 -12.75 18.99 -1.42
CA VAL A 31 -12.86 17.57 -1.75
C VAL A 31 -12.32 17.31 -3.15
N CYS A 32 -11.44 16.32 -3.27
CA CYS A 32 -10.94 15.85 -4.55
C CYS A 32 -12.10 15.26 -5.37
N PRO A 33 -12.36 15.77 -6.61
CA PRO A 33 -13.48 15.29 -7.41
C PRO A 33 -13.41 13.80 -7.78
N ILE A 34 -12.21 13.20 -7.83
CA ILE A 34 -12.05 11.78 -8.18
C ILE A 34 -12.29 10.90 -6.95
N THR A 35 -11.67 11.22 -5.82
CA THR A 35 -11.70 10.34 -4.63
C THR A 35 -12.88 10.61 -3.72
N GLN A 36 -13.55 11.76 -3.86
CA GLN A 36 -14.61 12.22 -2.95
C GLN A 36 -14.13 12.33 -1.48
N GLU A 37 -12.82 12.56 -1.31
CA GLU A 37 -12.16 12.75 -0.02
C GLU A 37 -11.31 14.01 -0.02
N LEU A 38 -10.96 14.49 1.17
CA LEU A 38 -9.97 15.55 1.32
C LEU A 38 -8.59 15.01 0.86
N PRO A 39 -7.89 15.71 -0.04
CA PRO A 39 -6.59 15.27 -0.53
C PRO A 39 -5.50 15.41 0.55
N VAL A 40 -4.60 14.42 0.64
CA VAL A 40 -3.41 14.47 1.50
C VAL A 40 -2.16 14.93 0.73
N ASP A 41 -2.09 14.63 -0.57
CA ASP A 41 -1.10 15.18 -1.51
C ASP A 41 -1.81 15.92 -2.65
N PRO A 42 -2.33 17.13 -2.38
CA PRO A 42 -3.09 17.89 -3.36
C PRO A 42 -2.20 18.45 -4.48
N VAL A 43 -2.68 18.36 -5.71
CA VAL A 43 -2.13 19.00 -6.90
C VAL A 43 -3.21 19.78 -7.65
N THR A 44 -2.84 20.90 -8.24
CA THR A 44 -3.66 21.62 -9.20
C THR A 44 -3.36 21.12 -10.61
N ALA A 45 -4.38 20.66 -11.32
CA ALA A 45 -4.28 20.31 -12.73
C ALA A 45 -4.50 21.54 -13.63
N GLU A 46 -4.24 21.41 -14.93
CA GLU A 46 -4.41 22.52 -15.88
C GLU A 46 -5.85 23.01 -16.06
N ASP A 47 -6.84 22.21 -15.65
CA ASP A 47 -8.24 22.65 -15.60
C ASP A 47 -8.54 23.58 -14.41
N GLY A 48 -7.51 23.91 -13.62
CA GLY A 48 -7.60 24.80 -12.45
C GLY A 48 -8.14 24.12 -11.20
N ARG A 49 -8.46 22.83 -11.24
CA ARG A 49 -9.03 22.10 -10.09
C ARG A 49 -7.95 21.39 -9.29
N VAL A 50 -8.27 21.16 -8.01
CA VAL A 50 -7.41 20.44 -7.08
C VAL A 50 -7.83 18.97 -7.02
N TYR A 51 -6.84 18.10 -7.07
CA TYR A 51 -7.00 16.65 -6.99
C TYR A 51 -6.01 16.05 -6.00
N GLU A 52 -6.33 14.87 -5.49
CA GLU A 52 -5.35 13.97 -4.92
C GLU A 52 -4.38 13.51 -6.03
N ARG A 53 -3.07 13.71 -5.85
CA ARG A 53 -2.04 13.44 -6.88
C ARG A 53 -2.19 12.05 -7.47
N SER A 54 -2.21 11.03 -6.62
CA SER A 54 -2.28 9.64 -7.06
C SER A 54 -3.50 9.34 -7.93
N ALA A 55 -4.64 9.97 -7.62
CA ALA A 55 -5.89 9.78 -8.36
C ALA A 55 -5.84 10.45 -9.75
N ILE A 56 -5.34 11.69 -9.83
CA ILE A 56 -5.24 12.39 -11.12
C ILE A 56 -4.13 11.82 -12.00
N GLU A 57 -3.01 11.37 -11.43
CA GLU A 57 -1.96 10.67 -12.18
C GLU A 57 -2.48 9.36 -12.78
N ALA A 58 -3.29 8.60 -12.04
CA ALA A 58 -3.95 7.40 -12.56
C ALA A 58 -4.93 7.73 -13.70
N HIS A 59 -5.64 8.85 -13.62
CA HIS A 59 -6.51 9.32 -14.70
C HIS A 59 -5.72 9.72 -15.95
N ILE A 60 -4.57 10.38 -15.80
CA ILE A 60 -3.71 10.82 -16.90
C ILE A 60 -2.98 9.63 -17.55
N LYS A 61 -2.59 8.63 -16.76
CA LYS A 61 -1.77 7.50 -17.19
C LYS A 61 -2.34 6.81 -18.43
N GLY A 62 -1.52 6.71 -19.48
CA GLY A 62 -1.85 6.02 -20.72
C GLY A 62 -2.75 6.80 -21.69
N ARG A 63 -3.08 8.07 -21.39
CA ARG A 63 -3.84 8.94 -22.30
C ARG A 63 -2.91 9.87 -23.08
N SER A 64 -3.24 10.11 -24.35
CA SER A 64 -2.59 11.17 -25.12
C SER A 64 -3.06 12.55 -24.67
N ALA A 65 -2.29 13.59 -24.96
CA ALA A 65 -2.64 14.96 -24.60
C ALA A 65 -3.97 15.41 -25.24
N GLU A 66 -4.28 14.93 -26.45
CA GLU A 66 -5.48 15.27 -27.20
C GLU A 66 -6.74 14.55 -26.67
N ALA A 67 -6.56 13.39 -26.04
CA ALA A 67 -7.65 12.60 -25.48
C ALA A 67 -7.91 12.89 -23.99
N LEU A 68 -7.04 13.69 -23.36
CA LEU A 68 -7.11 13.98 -21.93
C LEU A 68 -8.18 15.05 -21.65
N LYS A 69 -9.08 14.73 -20.72
CA LYS A 69 -10.21 15.59 -20.34
C LYS A 69 -10.30 15.74 -18.84
N SER A 70 -10.78 16.88 -18.37
CA SER A 70 -11.05 17.14 -16.96
C SER A 70 -11.97 16.05 -16.40
N PRO A 71 -11.60 15.40 -15.29
CA PRO A 71 -12.48 14.48 -14.57
C PRO A 71 -13.81 15.11 -14.13
N MET A 72 -13.88 16.43 -14.05
CA MET A 72 -15.06 17.12 -13.53
C MET A 72 -15.89 17.79 -14.63
N THR A 73 -15.27 18.53 -15.55
CA THR A 73 -16.03 19.24 -16.61
C THR A 73 -16.12 18.49 -17.92
N ASN A 74 -15.31 17.43 -18.11
CA ASN A 74 -15.16 16.71 -19.39
C ASN A 74 -14.64 17.57 -20.56
N GLU A 75 -14.11 18.77 -20.27
CA GLU A 75 -13.41 19.64 -21.21
C GLU A 75 -11.96 19.17 -21.42
N PRO A 76 -11.32 19.47 -22.57
CA PRO A 76 -9.90 19.16 -22.78
C PRO A 76 -9.00 19.79 -21.71
N MET A 77 -7.99 19.03 -21.24
CA MET A 77 -6.96 19.53 -20.32
C MET A 77 -5.60 18.93 -20.66
N GLY A 78 -4.50 19.61 -20.32
CA GLY A 78 -3.16 19.03 -20.43
C GLY A 78 -2.74 18.22 -19.19
N PRO A 79 -1.61 17.49 -19.28
CA PRO A 79 -1.20 16.52 -18.26
C PRO A 79 -0.39 17.12 -17.11
N ARG A 80 -0.12 18.44 -17.12
CA ARG A 80 0.74 19.07 -16.09
C ARG A 80 0.00 19.16 -14.75
N LEU A 81 0.73 18.84 -13.68
CA LEU A 81 0.27 18.89 -12.31
C LEU A 81 1.19 19.78 -11.49
N PHE A 82 0.61 20.71 -10.74
CA PHE A 82 1.33 21.66 -9.89
C PHE A 82 1.06 21.33 -8.41
N PRO A 83 2.08 21.21 -7.55
CA PRO A 83 1.85 20.98 -6.12
C PRO A 83 0.98 22.08 -5.49
N ALA A 84 -0.08 21.69 -4.80
CA ALA A 84 -1.03 22.61 -4.17
C ALA A 84 -0.84 22.63 -2.63
N VAL A 85 0.39 22.87 -2.19
CA VAL A 85 0.80 22.79 -0.76
C VAL A 85 -0.08 23.66 0.15
N GLN A 86 -0.48 24.85 -0.33
CA GLN A 86 -1.33 25.74 0.45
C GLN A 86 -2.72 25.13 0.72
N VAL A 87 -3.23 24.29 -0.17
CA VAL A 87 -4.50 23.59 0.01
C VAL A 87 -4.38 22.59 1.16
N ARG A 88 -3.30 21.78 1.17
CA ARG A 88 -3.01 20.85 2.28
C ARG A 88 -2.95 21.58 3.62
N ASN A 89 -2.21 22.69 3.68
CA ASN A 89 -2.06 23.49 4.89
C ASN A 89 -3.39 24.09 5.36
N ASN A 90 -4.23 24.54 4.43
CA ASN A 90 -5.55 25.08 4.75
C ASN A 90 -6.48 23.99 5.31
N ILE A 91 -6.54 22.81 4.67
CA ILE A 91 -7.30 21.65 5.16
C ILE A 91 -6.84 21.29 6.57
N GLU A 92 -5.53 21.18 6.80
CA GLU A 92 -4.98 20.85 8.11
C GLU A 92 -5.37 21.88 9.18
N ARG A 93 -5.28 23.18 8.87
CA ARG A 93 -5.68 24.26 9.78
C ARG A 93 -7.17 24.19 10.11
N MET A 94 -8.01 23.94 9.12
CA MET A 94 -9.46 23.83 9.30
C MET A 94 -9.84 22.60 10.14
N ILE A 95 -9.15 21.48 9.94
CA ILE A 95 -9.32 20.29 10.77
C ILE A 95 -8.87 20.55 12.21
N LYS A 96 -7.73 21.24 12.41
CA LYS A 96 -7.21 21.60 13.73
C LYS A 96 -8.11 22.59 14.48
N SER A 97 -8.71 23.54 13.78
CA SER A 97 -9.65 24.50 14.38
C SER A 97 -11.03 23.92 14.64
N GLY A 98 -11.29 22.68 14.21
CA GLY A 98 -12.61 22.04 14.28
C GLY A 98 -13.61 22.61 13.27
N ALA A 99 -13.15 23.36 12.26
CA ALA A 99 -14.00 23.77 11.16
C ALA A 99 -14.41 22.53 10.34
N ILE A 100 -13.43 21.76 9.85
CA ILE A 100 -13.72 20.48 9.19
C ILE A 100 -13.70 19.37 10.26
N GLY A 101 -14.86 18.79 10.52
CA GLY A 101 -15.06 17.72 11.51
C GLY A 101 -15.51 16.40 10.90
N GLY A 102 -16.03 15.51 11.75
CA GLY A 102 -16.68 14.27 11.34
C GLY A 102 -15.77 13.28 10.59
N ASP A 103 -16.40 12.48 9.75
CA ASP A 103 -15.77 11.33 9.09
C ASP A 103 -14.67 11.75 8.10
N LYS A 104 -14.89 12.85 7.35
CA LYS A 104 -13.88 13.39 6.42
C LYS A 104 -12.60 13.82 7.15
N ALA A 105 -12.74 14.49 8.29
CA ALA A 105 -11.59 14.87 9.10
C ALA A 105 -10.86 13.66 9.71
N ALA A 106 -11.61 12.64 10.14
CA ALA A 106 -11.05 11.41 10.68
C ALA A 106 -10.28 10.62 9.61
N ALA A 107 -10.87 10.42 8.44
CA ALA A 107 -10.24 9.76 7.29
C ALA A 107 -8.97 10.49 6.85
N TRP A 108 -9.02 11.82 6.73
CA TRP A 108 -7.85 12.62 6.38
C TRP A 108 -6.71 12.47 7.41
N LYS A 109 -7.02 12.54 8.71
CA LYS A 109 -6.02 12.35 9.78
C LYS A 109 -5.39 10.96 9.72
N GLN A 110 -6.19 9.93 9.47
CA GLN A 110 -5.70 8.56 9.32
C GLN A 110 -4.71 8.46 8.15
N ARG A 111 -5.07 8.99 6.98
CA ARG A 111 -4.21 8.96 5.78
C ARG A 111 -2.90 9.72 5.99
N ILE A 112 -2.93 10.84 6.73
CA ILE A 112 -1.71 11.57 7.12
C ILE A 112 -0.82 10.72 8.04
N GLU A 113 -1.39 9.95 8.96
CA GLU A 113 -0.60 9.06 9.81
C GLU A 113 0.00 7.89 9.04
N GLU A 114 -0.75 7.33 8.07
CA GLU A 114 -0.24 6.33 7.15
C GLU A 114 0.93 6.86 6.31
N GLU A 115 0.86 8.09 5.78
CA GLU A 115 1.97 8.75 5.07
C GLU A 115 3.23 8.86 5.95
N LYS A 116 3.07 9.21 7.24
CA LYS A 116 4.19 9.25 8.18
C LYS A 116 4.78 7.87 8.47
N VAL A 117 3.94 6.86 8.61
CA VAL A 117 4.39 5.46 8.79
C VAL A 117 5.23 5.03 7.59
N VAL A 118 4.79 5.34 6.37
CA VAL A 118 5.56 5.09 5.15
C VAL A 118 6.87 5.86 5.14
N ALA A 119 6.86 7.15 5.45
CA ALA A 119 8.07 7.98 5.46
C ALA A 119 9.11 7.51 6.48
N LYS A 120 8.68 7.13 7.69
CA LYS A 120 9.55 6.57 8.73
C LYS A 120 10.17 5.24 8.27
N THR A 121 9.33 4.34 7.75
CA THR A 121 9.79 3.02 7.28
C THR A 121 10.73 3.15 6.09
N ARG A 122 10.50 4.12 5.20
CA ARG A 122 11.42 4.46 4.12
C ARG A 122 12.78 4.90 4.64
N THR A 123 12.79 5.77 5.64
CA THR A 123 14.04 6.22 6.27
C THR A 123 14.81 5.05 6.89
N GLU A 124 14.12 4.15 7.60
CA GLU A 124 14.71 2.94 8.18
C GLU A 124 15.27 1.99 7.10
N ALA A 125 14.51 1.76 6.02
CA ALA A 125 14.92 0.94 4.90
C ALA A 125 16.13 1.53 4.16
N GLU A 126 16.14 2.84 3.93
CA GLU A 126 17.28 3.55 3.34
C GLU A 126 18.51 3.53 4.27
N GLY A 127 18.29 3.47 5.58
CA GLY A 127 19.31 3.27 6.61
C GLY A 127 19.83 1.83 6.73
N GLY A 128 19.34 0.88 5.92
CA GLY A 128 19.82 -0.50 5.91
C GLY A 128 18.97 -1.50 6.71
N ASP A 129 17.79 -1.12 7.20
CA ASP A 129 16.90 -2.05 7.89
C ASP A 129 16.16 -2.97 6.89
N ALA A 130 16.55 -4.25 6.89
CA ALA A 130 15.96 -5.25 5.99
C ALA A 130 14.49 -5.59 6.30
N VAL A 131 14.04 -5.42 7.56
CA VAL A 131 12.62 -5.56 7.93
C VAL A 131 11.82 -4.44 7.29
N ALA A 132 12.32 -3.22 7.36
CA ALA A 132 11.68 -2.05 6.77
C ALA A 132 11.64 -2.16 5.24
N MET A 133 12.73 -2.60 4.60
CA MET A 133 12.77 -2.88 3.15
C MET A 133 11.70 -3.91 2.75
N SER A 134 11.63 -5.05 3.45
CA SER A 134 10.60 -6.06 3.20
C SER A 134 9.18 -5.52 3.44
N SER A 135 9.00 -4.66 4.44
CA SER A 135 7.70 -4.04 4.74
C SER A 135 7.24 -3.12 3.62
N LEU A 136 8.12 -2.24 3.11
CA LEU A 136 7.84 -1.41 1.94
C LEU A 136 7.52 -2.27 0.71
N GLY A 137 8.28 -3.34 0.49
CA GLY A 137 8.01 -4.30 -0.59
C GLY A 137 6.60 -4.87 -0.50
N PHE A 138 6.15 -5.28 0.70
CA PHE A 138 4.79 -5.78 0.90
C PHE A 138 3.73 -4.69 0.73
N TRP A 139 3.99 -3.46 1.16
CA TRP A 139 3.04 -2.36 1.03
C TRP A 139 2.86 -1.92 -0.42
N TYR A 140 3.93 -1.86 -1.22
CA TYR A 140 3.84 -1.65 -2.66
C TYR A 140 3.16 -2.81 -3.38
N ARG A 141 3.42 -4.05 -2.97
CA ARG A 141 2.79 -5.23 -3.61
C ARG A 141 1.27 -5.24 -3.40
N ASP A 142 0.82 -4.91 -2.19
CA ASP A 142 -0.58 -5.03 -1.77
C ASP A 142 -1.36 -3.72 -1.86
N GLY A 143 -0.70 -2.58 -2.05
CA GLY A 143 -1.31 -1.24 -2.03
C GLY A 143 -1.78 -0.83 -0.62
N LYS A 144 -0.87 -0.83 0.36
CA LYS A 144 -1.17 -0.53 1.78
C LYS A 144 -0.61 0.82 2.22
N HIS A 145 -1.19 1.38 3.30
CA HIS A 145 -0.77 2.65 3.90
C HIS A 145 -0.76 3.82 2.89
N GLY A 146 -1.80 3.89 2.05
CA GLY A 146 -1.93 4.92 1.01
C GLY A 146 -1.04 4.73 -0.22
N LEU A 147 -0.19 3.70 -0.26
CA LEU A 147 0.61 3.37 -1.45
C LEU A 147 -0.25 2.69 -2.51
N GLN A 148 0.00 3.03 -3.78
CA GLN A 148 -0.59 2.32 -4.91
C GLN A 148 0.12 0.99 -5.16
N VAL A 149 -0.59 0.03 -5.74
CA VAL A 149 0.01 -1.25 -6.15
C VAL A 149 1.07 -0.99 -7.22
N ASP A 150 2.32 -1.31 -6.90
CA ASP A 150 3.46 -1.23 -7.82
C ASP A 150 4.37 -2.44 -7.62
N GLN A 151 4.22 -3.42 -8.52
CA GLN A 151 5.00 -4.67 -8.44
C GLN A 151 6.49 -4.45 -8.70
N LYS A 152 6.86 -3.41 -9.47
CA LYS A 152 8.26 -3.11 -9.76
C LYS A 152 8.93 -2.51 -8.53
N GLN A 153 8.31 -1.50 -7.91
CA GLN A 153 8.79 -0.95 -6.63
C GLN A 153 8.83 -2.03 -5.55
N ALA A 154 7.80 -2.90 -5.48
CA ALA A 154 7.81 -4.02 -4.55
C ALA A 154 9.05 -4.91 -4.74
N PHE A 155 9.34 -5.28 -5.99
CA PHE A 155 10.51 -6.09 -6.33
C PHE A 155 11.82 -5.42 -5.93
N GLU A 156 12.00 -4.14 -6.25
CA GLU A 156 13.21 -3.37 -5.90
C GLU A 156 13.46 -3.36 -4.38
N TRP A 157 12.42 -3.15 -3.57
CA TRP A 157 12.56 -3.19 -2.11
C TRP A 157 12.84 -4.60 -1.57
N PHE A 158 12.19 -5.63 -2.10
CA PHE A 158 12.50 -7.01 -1.72
C PHE A 158 13.91 -7.42 -2.13
N GLU A 159 14.40 -6.94 -3.27
CA GLU A 159 15.75 -7.26 -3.78
C GLU A 159 16.81 -6.69 -2.83
N ARG A 160 16.64 -5.44 -2.38
CA ARG A 160 17.50 -4.84 -1.35
C ARG A 160 17.44 -5.59 -0.02
N ALA A 161 16.26 -6.05 0.39
CA ALA A 161 16.14 -6.89 1.60
C ALA A 161 16.85 -8.26 1.40
N ALA A 162 16.74 -8.84 0.21
CA ALA A 162 17.37 -10.11 -0.14
C ALA A 162 18.91 -10.02 -0.19
N GLU A 163 19.47 -8.88 -0.60
CA GLU A 163 20.91 -8.60 -0.54
C GLU A 163 21.46 -8.63 0.90
N LEU A 164 20.60 -8.40 1.89
CA LEU A 164 20.89 -8.51 3.32
C LEU A 164 20.48 -9.86 3.91
N ASP A 165 20.28 -10.88 3.07
CA ASP A 165 19.86 -12.22 3.46
C ASP A 165 18.51 -12.29 4.21
N ASP A 166 17.65 -11.26 4.09
CA ASP A 166 16.34 -11.28 4.74
C ASP A 166 15.45 -12.39 4.15
N PRO A 167 14.97 -13.34 4.97
CA PRO A 167 14.21 -14.48 4.45
C PRO A 167 12.88 -14.07 3.79
N ARG A 168 12.30 -12.92 4.15
CA ARG A 168 11.07 -12.40 3.53
C ARG A 168 11.38 -11.81 2.15
N GLY A 169 12.42 -10.98 2.05
CA GLY A 169 12.94 -10.44 0.81
C GLY A 169 13.26 -11.53 -0.19
N LEU A 170 14.11 -12.50 0.21
CA LEU A 170 14.49 -13.65 -0.63
C LEU A 170 13.27 -14.43 -1.14
N THR A 171 12.33 -14.77 -0.25
CA THR A 171 11.11 -15.52 -0.62
C THR A 171 10.21 -14.71 -1.56
N ALA A 172 10.07 -13.40 -1.34
CA ALA A 172 9.23 -12.53 -2.14
C ALA A 172 9.82 -12.31 -3.55
N CYS A 173 11.12 -12.01 -3.65
CA CYS A 173 11.84 -11.92 -4.92
C CYS A 173 11.75 -13.21 -5.71
N ALA A 174 11.99 -14.36 -5.06
CA ALA A 174 11.90 -15.66 -5.70
C ALA A 174 10.54 -15.85 -6.39
N ARG A 175 9.44 -15.56 -5.68
CA ARG A 175 8.09 -15.65 -6.26
C ARG A 175 7.88 -14.68 -7.41
N ILE A 176 8.29 -13.43 -7.26
CA ILE A 176 8.14 -12.41 -8.30
C ILE A 176 8.87 -12.82 -9.58
N LEU A 177 10.10 -13.34 -9.48
CA LEU A 177 10.89 -13.80 -10.62
C LEU A 177 10.32 -15.07 -11.25
N LEU A 178 9.77 -15.98 -10.46
CA LEU A 178 9.13 -17.20 -10.98
C LEU A 178 7.82 -16.89 -11.72
N GLU A 179 7.06 -15.91 -11.25
CA GLU A 179 5.73 -15.58 -11.77
C GLU A 179 5.75 -14.41 -12.78
N GLY A 180 6.84 -13.65 -12.87
CA GLY A 180 6.99 -12.51 -13.78
C GLY A 180 6.11 -11.31 -13.42
N ARG A 181 5.85 -11.08 -12.13
CA ARG A 181 4.99 -9.96 -11.70
C ARG A 181 5.77 -8.65 -11.62
N GLY A 182 5.58 -7.78 -12.60
CA GLY A 182 6.26 -6.46 -12.67
C GLY A 182 7.69 -6.51 -13.19
N VAL A 183 8.23 -7.70 -13.42
CA VAL A 183 9.55 -7.97 -14.01
C VAL A 183 9.45 -9.17 -14.96
N SER A 184 10.43 -9.33 -15.85
CA SER A 184 10.51 -10.53 -16.70
C SER A 184 10.73 -11.79 -15.86
N VAL A 185 10.16 -12.91 -16.31
CA VAL A 185 10.36 -14.21 -15.65
C VAL A 185 11.84 -14.59 -15.69
N ASP A 186 12.40 -14.92 -14.53
CA ASP A 186 13.72 -15.53 -14.40
C ASP A 186 13.62 -16.72 -13.44
N THR A 187 13.37 -17.88 -14.04
CA THR A 187 13.16 -19.11 -13.27
C THR A 187 14.43 -19.57 -12.55
N ALA A 188 15.60 -19.43 -13.19
CA ALA A 188 16.85 -19.88 -12.60
C ALA A 188 17.17 -19.07 -11.35
N ARG A 189 17.13 -17.73 -11.46
CA ARG A 189 17.37 -16.83 -10.33
C ARG A 189 16.30 -17.00 -9.25
N GLY A 190 15.03 -17.14 -9.65
CA GLY A 190 13.92 -17.36 -8.72
C GLY A 190 14.10 -18.62 -7.86
N LEU A 191 14.50 -19.75 -8.46
CA LEU A 191 14.78 -20.99 -7.72
C LEU A 191 16.01 -20.88 -6.82
N VAL A 192 17.06 -20.17 -7.25
CA VAL A 192 18.26 -19.92 -6.42
C VAL A 192 17.88 -19.11 -5.18
N MET A 193 17.16 -17.99 -5.34
CA MET A 193 16.72 -17.15 -4.21
C MET A 193 15.78 -17.90 -3.27
N LEU A 194 14.93 -18.79 -3.80
CA LEU A 194 14.08 -19.64 -2.98
C LEU A 194 14.91 -20.63 -2.15
N GLY A 195 15.94 -21.22 -2.75
CA GLY A 195 16.90 -22.08 -2.05
C GLY A 195 17.67 -21.33 -0.96
N GLN A 196 18.11 -20.10 -1.23
CA GLN A 196 18.74 -19.22 -0.23
C GLN A 196 17.80 -18.94 0.93
N ALA A 197 16.54 -18.58 0.67
CA ALA A 197 15.54 -18.36 1.72
C ALA A 197 15.34 -19.60 2.61
N ILE A 198 15.34 -20.80 2.01
CA ILE A 198 15.31 -22.07 2.76
C ILE A 198 16.58 -22.25 3.61
N GLY A 199 17.74 -21.86 3.08
CA GLY A 199 19.01 -21.84 3.81
C GLY A 199 18.97 -20.93 5.03
N GLN A 200 18.33 -19.76 4.89
CA GLN A 200 18.05 -18.82 5.98
C GLN A 200 16.88 -19.28 6.89
N GLY A 201 16.37 -20.50 6.69
CA GLY A 201 15.36 -21.11 7.54
C GLY A 201 13.95 -20.57 7.33
N SER A 202 13.62 -20.01 6.16
CA SER A 202 12.26 -19.57 5.86
C SER A 202 11.29 -20.75 5.72
N GLU A 203 10.28 -20.76 6.59
CA GLU A 203 9.14 -21.67 6.50
C GLU A 203 8.33 -21.46 5.22
N GLN A 204 8.08 -20.20 4.85
CA GLN A 204 7.31 -19.85 3.65
C GLN A 204 8.03 -20.33 2.38
N ALA A 205 9.35 -20.23 2.32
CA ALA A 205 10.13 -20.72 1.19
C ALA A 205 10.05 -22.26 1.05
N CYS A 206 10.09 -22.99 2.18
CA CYS A 206 9.87 -24.44 2.17
C CYS A 206 8.49 -24.80 1.60
N TYR A 207 7.44 -24.06 2.03
CA TYR A 207 6.11 -24.25 1.47
C TYR A 207 6.07 -24.03 -0.04
N TRP A 208 6.68 -22.95 -0.54
CA TRP A 208 6.72 -22.65 -1.97
C TRP A 208 7.48 -23.71 -2.77
N MET A 209 8.61 -24.20 -2.26
CA MET A 209 9.34 -25.29 -2.94
C MET A 209 8.51 -26.57 -3.02
N GLY A 210 7.80 -26.93 -1.93
CA GLY A 210 6.84 -28.03 -1.93
C GLY A 210 5.74 -27.82 -2.97
N ARG A 211 5.18 -26.60 -3.08
CA ARG A 211 4.16 -26.25 -4.09
C ARG A 211 4.66 -26.33 -5.53
N ILE A 212 5.93 -25.99 -5.78
CA ILE A 212 6.54 -26.10 -7.11
C ILE A 212 6.64 -27.56 -7.52
N HIS A 213 7.14 -28.44 -6.63
CA HIS A 213 7.15 -29.88 -6.87
C HIS A 213 5.74 -30.47 -6.98
N GLN A 214 4.78 -30.02 -6.18
CA GLN A 214 3.40 -30.52 -6.28
C GLN A 214 2.78 -30.23 -7.65
N ARG A 215 3.12 -29.09 -8.25
CA ARG A 215 2.57 -28.65 -9.54
C ARG A 215 3.41 -29.09 -10.74
N GLY A 216 4.66 -29.48 -10.53
CA GLY A 216 5.61 -29.74 -11.61
C GLY A 216 5.80 -28.52 -12.52
N CYS A 217 6.08 -27.35 -11.94
CA CYS A 217 6.25 -26.10 -12.67
C CYS A 217 7.66 -25.51 -12.53
N HIS A 218 7.94 -24.45 -13.29
CA HIS A 218 9.23 -23.74 -13.29
C HIS A 218 10.45 -24.66 -13.55
N GLY A 219 10.28 -25.64 -14.45
CA GLY A 219 11.34 -26.57 -14.84
C GLY A 219 11.55 -27.75 -13.88
N LEU A 220 10.81 -27.83 -12.78
CA LEU A 220 10.81 -28.98 -11.87
C LEU A 220 9.64 -29.91 -12.17
N LYS A 221 9.85 -31.22 -12.02
CA LYS A 221 8.81 -32.24 -12.22
C LYS A 221 7.97 -32.44 -10.97
N MET A 222 6.79 -33.02 -11.16
CA MET A 222 6.00 -33.56 -10.06
C MET A 222 6.79 -34.62 -9.30
N ASP A 223 6.92 -34.46 -7.98
CA ASP A 223 7.67 -35.36 -7.12
C ASP A 223 7.15 -35.32 -5.68
N ASP A 224 6.24 -36.24 -5.35
CA ASP A 224 5.62 -36.32 -4.03
C ASP A 224 6.63 -36.52 -2.90
N LYS A 225 7.77 -37.18 -3.15
CA LYS A 225 8.82 -37.35 -2.13
C LYS A 225 9.45 -36.01 -1.77
N GLN A 226 9.67 -35.15 -2.78
CA GLN A 226 10.16 -33.80 -2.55
C GLN A 226 9.09 -32.93 -1.87
N VAL A 227 7.81 -33.03 -2.27
CA VAL A 227 6.71 -32.32 -1.58
C VAL A 227 6.69 -32.68 -0.10
N ALA A 228 6.70 -33.98 0.22
CA ALA A 228 6.69 -34.47 1.58
C ALA A 228 7.92 -34.00 2.37
N ARG A 229 9.11 -34.06 1.76
CA ARG A 229 10.35 -33.55 2.35
C ARG A 229 10.24 -32.07 2.74
N TRP A 230 9.76 -31.22 1.83
CA TRP A 230 9.67 -29.78 2.09
C TRP A 230 8.60 -29.45 3.12
N PHE A 231 7.43 -30.09 3.05
CA PHE A 231 6.35 -29.88 4.03
C PHE A 231 6.73 -30.38 5.43
N ARG A 232 7.41 -31.54 5.54
CA ARG A 232 7.95 -32.04 6.82
C ARG A 232 9.04 -31.15 7.41
N LYS A 233 9.74 -30.37 6.58
CA LYS A 233 10.77 -29.40 7.03
C LYS A 233 10.17 -28.13 7.65
N MET A 234 8.96 -27.72 7.25
CA MET A 234 8.34 -26.46 7.70
C MET A 234 8.31 -26.28 9.23
N PRO A 235 7.89 -27.27 10.05
CA PRO A 235 7.88 -27.12 11.50
C PRO A 235 9.26 -26.91 12.12
N GLY A 236 10.34 -27.37 11.49
CA GLY A 236 11.72 -27.21 11.94
C GLY A 236 12.42 -25.94 11.44
N CYS A 237 11.76 -25.12 10.61
CA CYS A 237 12.32 -23.87 10.10
C CYS A 237 12.51 -22.84 11.24
N SER A 238 13.68 -22.19 11.29
CA SER A 238 14.02 -21.18 12.31
C SER A 238 13.28 -19.86 12.11
N PHE A 239 12.91 -19.51 10.88
CA PHE A 239 12.18 -18.29 10.56
C PHE A 239 10.71 -18.59 10.19
N LYS A 240 9.81 -18.32 11.13
CA LYS A 240 8.37 -18.63 11.05
C LYS A 240 7.58 -17.56 10.28
N ASN A 241 7.79 -17.50 8.97
CA ASN A 241 7.06 -16.60 8.08
C ASN A 241 5.97 -17.26 7.23
N GLY A 242 5.62 -18.52 7.52
CA GLY A 242 4.52 -19.21 6.85
C GLY A 242 3.15 -18.71 7.29
N SER A 243 2.24 -18.45 6.34
CA SER A 243 0.83 -18.20 6.70
C SER A 243 0.17 -19.43 7.35
N ALA A 244 -0.90 -19.22 8.12
CA ALA A 244 -1.70 -20.32 8.67
C ALA A 244 -2.17 -21.27 7.55
N ASP A 245 -2.71 -20.71 6.46
CA ASP A 245 -3.12 -21.48 5.28
C ASP A 245 -1.98 -22.30 4.68
N SER A 246 -0.75 -21.77 4.66
CA SER A 246 0.41 -22.52 4.14
C SER A 246 0.69 -23.75 4.99
N ARG A 247 0.64 -23.61 6.32
CA ARG A 247 0.83 -24.70 7.28
C ARG A 247 -0.30 -25.73 7.21
N ASP A 248 -1.54 -25.26 7.12
CA ASP A 248 -2.72 -26.13 7.04
C ASP A 248 -2.74 -26.93 5.73
N ASN A 249 -2.45 -26.27 4.60
CA ASN A 249 -2.33 -26.93 3.31
C ASN A 249 -1.23 -28.00 3.30
N ALA A 250 -0.06 -27.69 3.87
CA ALA A 250 1.04 -28.64 3.98
C ALA A 250 0.65 -29.85 4.86
N THR A 251 0.03 -29.59 6.00
CA THR A 251 -0.42 -30.64 6.95
C THR A 251 -1.50 -31.52 6.34
N LYS A 252 -2.47 -30.92 5.65
CA LYS A 252 -3.52 -31.64 4.93
C LYS A 252 -2.93 -32.54 3.87
N TRP A 253 -2.04 -32.01 3.04
CA TRP A 253 -1.41 -32.79 1.97
C TRP A 253 -0.62 -33.99 2.53
N LEU A 254 0.15 -33.81 3.61
CA LEU A 254 0.89 -34.89 4.26
C LEU A 254 -0.02 -36.01 4.81
N ARG A 255 -1.23 -35.66 5.27
CA ARG A 255 -2.23 -36.63 5.74
C ARG A 255 -2.81 -37.45 4.59
N GLU A 256 -3.02 -36.81 3.44
CA GLU A 256 -3.57 -37.44 2.24
C GLU A 256 -2.54 -38.31 1.51
N HIS A 257 -1.24 -38.07 1.71
CA HIS A 257 -0.13 -38.77 1.04
C HIS A 257 0.85 -39.41 2.06
N PRO A 258 0.41 -40.36 2.91
CA PRO A 258 1.24 -40.93 3.97
C PRO A 258 2.42 -41.76 3.46
N SER A 259 2.36 -42.26 2.22
CA SER A 259 3.39 -43.08 1.58
C SER A 259 4.43 -42.28 0.78
N ALA A 260 4.33 -40.94 0.77
CA ALA A 260 5.28 -40.04 0.10
C ALA A 260 6.56 -39.78 0.91
#